data_AF-A0A929K3Y2-F1
#
_entry.id   AF-A0A929K3Y2-F1
#
_cell.length_a   1.000
_cell.length_b   1.000
_cell.length_c   1.000
_cell.angle_alpha   90.00
_cell.angle_beta   90.00
_cell.angle_gamma   90.00
#
_symmetry.space_group_name_H-M   'P 1'
#
loop_
_entity.id
_entity.type
_entity.pdbx_description
1 polymer ?
#
loop_
_entity_poly.entity_id
_entity_poly.type
_entity_poly.pdbx_seq_one_letter_code
_entity_poly.pdbx_strand_id
1 'polypeptide(L)'
;GKKVLKWGKGYAWNPVAFFSRPKDIEDPDATLEGYYVATGDLIKSMGGQLKTIALTPVILPVSKHVNDEWSTEREIVWGSKIYFFTFDTDLDVMFLLGEEVYDRFGFDFSKNLSPNFEVHGEAAVVLDYVKYIADQGGNLIEEKDDVLNFLLGMRYLTKSDTTFIFEYYRNGQGYTKDEMTDYFTLIE
;
A
#
# COMPACT_ATOMS: atom_id res chain seq x y z
N GLY A 1 19.88 -3.25 -5.22
CA GLY A 1 19.97 -4.64 -4.71
C GLY A 1 18.63 -5.08 -4.17
N LYS A 2 18.53 -6.27 -3.57
CA LYS A 2 17.26 -6.76 -3.01
C LYS A 2 16.94 -6.01 -1.71
N LYS A 3 15.77 -5.37 -1.60
CA LYS A 3 15.38 -4.55 -0.43
C LYS A 3 13.87 -4.62 -0.19
N VAL A 4 13.48 -4.71 1.07
CA VAL A 4 12.08 -4.56 1.50
C VAL A 4 11.82 -3.08 1.78
N LEU A 5 10.91 -2.46 1.02
CA LEU A 5 10.55 -1.05 1.17
C LEU A 5 9.32 -0.92 2.06
N LYS A 6 9.54 -0.70 3.37
CA LYS A 6 8.48 -0.57 4.38
C LYS A 6 7.79 0.79 4.25
N TRP A 7 6.84 0.89 3.32
CA TRP A 7 5.95 2.05 3.15
C TRP A 7 4.58 1.74 3.76
N GLY A 8 3.88 2.77 4.24
CA GLY A 8 2.67 2.62 5.05
C GLY A 8 2.92 2.59 6.55
N LYS A 9 1.82 2.71 7.31
CA LYS A 9 1.73 2.74 8.77
C LYS A 9 0.85 1.63 9.34
N GLY A 10 0.03 0.99 8.51
CA GLY A 10 -0.86 -0.08 8.90
C GLY A 10 -0.10 -1.33 9.35
N TYR A 11 -0.71 -2.07 10.27
CA TYR A 11 -0.14 -3.23 10.95
C TYR A 11 -0.52 -4.52 10.25
N ALA A 12 -1.81 -4.74 9.96
CA ALA A 12 -2.30 -5.92 9.23
C ALA A 12 -2.41 -5.66 7.72
N TRP A 13 -2.75 -4.44 7.31
CA TRP A 13 -2.95 -4.08 5.91
C TRP A 13 -2.16 -2.81 5.55
N ASN A 14 -1.75 -2.68 4.29
CA ASN A 14 -1.02 -1.50 3.81
C ASN A 14 -1.41 -1.11 2.38
N PRO A 15 -2.48 -0.32 2.20
CA PRO A 15 -2.85 0.24 0.90
C PRO A 15 -1.70 0.94 0.15
N VAL A 16 -0.75 1.58 0.86
CA VAL A 16 0.33 2.36 0.22
C VAL A 16 1.69 1.63 0.14
N ALA A 17 1.74 0.33 0.45
CA ALA A 17 2.97 -0.48 0.36
C ALA A 17 3.35 -0.84 -1.09
N PHE A 18 3.46 0.17 -1.97
CA PHE A 18 3.52 -0.02 -3.42
C PHE A 18 4.68 -0.89 -3.90
N PHE A 19 5.87 -0.80 -3.29
CA PHE A 19 7.05 -1.58 -3.67
C PHE A 19 7.40 -2.70 -2.67
N SER A 20 6.38 -3.26 -2.03
CA SER A 20 6.52 -4.38 -1.10
C SER A 20 5.50 -5.47 -1.39
N ARG A 21 5.83 -6.69 -0.97
CA ARG A 21 4.89 -7.80 -1.01
C ARG A 21 3.71 -7.54 -0.05
N PRO A 22 2.50 -8.01 -0.36
CA PRO A 22 1.37 -7.96 0.56
C PRO A 22 1.73 -8.64 1.89
N LYS A 23 1.25 -8.08 3.00
CA LYS A 23 1.40 -8.71 4.31
C LYS A 23 0.58 -9.99 4.40
N ASP A 24 1.10 -10.93 5.16
CA ASP A 24 0.34 -12.07 5.64
C ASP A 24 -0.38 -11.67 6.93
N ILE A 25 -1.70 -11.89 6.99
CA ILE A 25 -2.52 -11.55 8.16
C ILE A 25 -2.42 -12.65 9.21
N GLU A 26 -2.17 -13.89 8.78
CA GLU A 26 -1.98 -15.04 9.67
C GLU A 26 -0.60 -15.00 10.33
N ASP A 27 0.39 -14.40 9.67
CA ASP A 27 1.72 -14.10 10.22
C ASP A 27 2.18 -12.67 9.89
N PRO A 28 1.72 -11.65 10.65
CA PRO A 28 2.08 -10.24 10.42
C PRO A 28 3.58 -9.96 10.59
N ASP A 29 4.29 -10.81 11.32
CA ASP A 29 5.74 -10.69 11.58
C ASP A 29 6.57 -11.49 10.56
N ALA A 30 5.92 -12.13 9.58
CA ALA A 30 6.59 -12.86 8.51
C ALA A 30 7.63 -11.97 7.82
N THR A 31 8.87 -12.47 7.77
CA THR A 31 9.93 -11.78 7.03
C THR A 31 9.76 -12.08 5.55
N LEU A 32 9.08 -11.18 4.84
CA LEU A 32 8.89 -11.28 3.41
C LEU A 32 10.14 -10.83 2.65
N GLU A 33 10.44 -11.51 1.56
CA GLU A 33 11.57 -11.16 0.70
C GLU A 33 11.30 -9.86 -0.07
N GLY A 34 12.29 -8.98 -0.17
CA GLY A 34 12.17 -7.72 -0.92
C GLY A 34 12.32 -7.88 -2.43
N TYR A 35 12.13 -6.78 -3.16
CA TYR A 35 12.37 -6.72 -4.60
C TYR A 35 13.77 -6.21 -4.92
N TYR A 36 14.30 -6.59 -6.08
CA TYR A 36 15.50 -5.97 -6.62
C TYR A 36 15.17 -4.55 -7.06
N VAL A 37 15.72 -3.55 -6.38
CA VAL A 37 15.47 -2.14 -6.66
C VAL A 37 16.76 -1.33 -6.67
N ALA A 38 16.74 -0.21 -7.39
CA ALA A 38 17.65 0.90 -7.20
C ALA A 38 16.89 2.02 -6.49
N THR A 39 17.43 2.47 -5.35
CA THR A 39 16.79 3.50 -4.51
C THR A 39 17.87 4.26 -3.76
N GLY A 40 17.55 5.48 -3.34
CA GLY A 40 18.39 6.32 -2.50
C GLY A 40 17.52 7.22 -1.63
N ASP A 41 18.10 7.81 -0.60
CA ASP A 41 17.39 8.69 0.33
C ASP A 41 18.07 10.06 0.36
N LEU A 42 17.30 11.11 0.06
CA LEU A 42 17.72 12.50 0.18
C LEU A 42 16.98 13.11 1.37
N ILE A 43 17.68 13.29 2.49
CA ILE A 43 17.08 13.70 3.76
C ILE A 43 17.59 15.07 4.15
N LYS A 44 16.66 15.96 4.55
CA LYS A 44 17.00 17.28 5.10
C LYS A 44 16.23 17.50 6.40
N SER A 45 16.98 17.76 7.48
CA SER A 45 16.45 18.18 8.77
C SER A 45 16.47 19.70 8.91
N MET A 46 15.47 20.24 9.60
CA MET A 46 15.18 21.68 9.72
C MET A 46 14.72 22.00 11.15
N GLY A 47 14.91 23.24 11.59
CA GLY A 47 14.57 23.70 12.94
C GLY A 47 13.18 24.34 13.10
N GLY A 48 12.25 24.10 12.17
CA GLY A 48 10.94 24.75 12.12
C GLY A 48 9.75 23.81 12.39
N GLN A 49 8.55 24.23 12.00
CA GLN A 49 7.35 23.39 12.05
C GLN A 49 7.51 22.11 11.22
N LEU A 50 8.05 22.25 10.01
CA LEU A 50 8.58 21.13 9.23
C LEU A 50 9.98 20.79 9.77
N LYS A 51 10.10 19.65 10.45
CA LYS A 51 11.32 19.17 11.11
C LYS A 51 12.18 18.35 10.17
N THR A 52 11.56 17.55 9.30
CA THR A 52 12.28 16.69 8.35
C THR A 52 11.51 16.61 7.05
N ILE A 53 12.23 16.62 5.94
CA ILE A 53 11.74 16.19 4.63
C ILE A 53 12.69 15.12 4.09
N ALA A 54 12.16 14.05 3.52
CA ALA A 54 12.95 13.06 2.81
C ALA A 54 12.32 12.70 1.47
N LEU A 55 13.16 12.52 0.46
CA LEU A 55 12.77 12.04 -0.86
C LEU A 55 13.44 10.68 -1.10
N THR A 56 12.64 9.67 -1.39
CA THR A 56 13.07 8.29 -1.64
C THR A 56 12.61 7.86 -3.04
N PRO A 57 13.38 8.13 -4.11
CA PRO A 57 13.10 7.57 -5.43
C PRO A 57 13.34 6.05 -5.45
N VAL A 58 12.56 5.35 -6.26
CA VAL A 58 12.64 3.91 -6.47
C VAL A 58 12.55 3.60 -7.95
N ILE A 59 13.45 2.72 -8.41
CA ILE A 59 13.41 2.11 -9.73
C ILE A 59 13.42 0.59 -9.51
N LEU A 60 12.44 -0.10 -10.08
CA LEU A 60 12.24 -1.53 -10.00
C LEU A 60 12.27 -2.10 -11.43
N PRO A 61 13.40 -2.71 -11.85
CA PRO A 61 13.46 -3.39 -13.14
C PRO A 61 12.67 -4.71 -13.09
N VAL A 62 11.90 -4.97 -14.14
CA VAL A 62 11.16 -6.23 -14.33
C VAL A 62 11.72 -6.97 -15.54
N SER A 63 12.01 -8.25 -15.38
CA SER A 63 12.44 -9.16 -16.45
C SER A 63 12.23 -10.61 -16.03
N LYS A 64 12.39 -11.55 -16.96
CA LYS A 64 12.28 -13.00 -16.72
C LYS A 64 13.15 -13.58 -15.60
N HIS A 65 14.12 -12.82 -15.09
CA HIS A 65 15.01 -13.25 -14.00
C HIS A 65 15.06 -12.28 -12.81
N VAL A 66 14.32 -11.16 -12.89
CA VAL A 66 14.37 -10.09 -11.89
C VAL A 66 12.96 -9.55 -11.70
N ASN A 67 12.41 -9.71 -10.49
CA ASN A 67 11.05 -9.27 -10.14
C ASN A 67 9.99 -9.75 -11.14
N ASP A 68 10.11 -10.98 -11.64
CA ASP A 68 9.24 -11.61 -12.64
C ASP A 68 7.78 -11.81 -12.18
N GLU A 69 7.52 -11.61 -10.88
CA GLU A 69 6.19 -11.60 -10.28
C GLU A 69 5.35 -10.34 -10.62
N TRP A 70 5.99 -9.28 -11.14
CA TRP A 70 5.33 -8.00 -11.41
C TRP A 70 4.63 -7.97 -12.76
N SER A 71 5.30 -8.47 -13.80
CA SER A 71 4.78 -8.53 -15.17
C SER A 71 5.54 -9.60 -15.95
N THR A 72 4.88 -10.16 -16.96
CA THR A 72 5.51 -11.08 -17.92
C THR A 72 6.40 -10.36 -18.94
N GLU A 73 6.18 -9.06 -19.12
CA GLU A 73 6.92 -8.22 -20.05
C GLU A 73 8.08 -7.50 -19.36
N ARG A 74 9.07 -7.10 -20.15
CA ARG A 74 10.23 -6.37 -19.63
C ARG A 74 9.88 -4.89 -19.53
N GLU A 75 9.81 -4.38 -18.30
CA GLU A 75 9.54 -2.97 -18.04
C GLU A 75 10.43 -2.40 -16.93
N ILE A 76 10.28 -1.09 -16.72
CA ILE A 76 10.83 -0.40 -15.54
C ILE A 76 9.66 0.25 -14.81
N VAL A 77 9.33 -0.31 -13.65
CA VAL A 77 8.42 0.33 -12.71
C VAL A 77 9.21 1.35 -11.90
N TRP A 78 8.68 2.55 -11.73
CA TRP A 78 9.35 3.59 -10.96
C TRP A 78 8.36 4.34 -10.07
N GLY A 79 8.90 4.98 -9.04
CA GLY A 79 8.07 5.66 -8.07
C GLY A 79 8.92 6.48 -7.13
N SER A 80 8.24 7.15 -6.21
CA SER A 80 8.92 7.90 -5.16
C SER A 80 8.03 8.05 -3.96
N LYS A 81 8.66 8.19 -2.79
CA LYS A 81 8.02 8.62 -1.55
C LYS A 81 8.62 9.94 -1.10
N ILE A 82 7.77 10.88 -0.72
CA ILE A 82 8.16 12.12 -0.04
C ILE A 82 7.61 12.07 1.37
N TYR A 83 8.52 12.00 2.34
CA TYR A 83 8.23 12.00 3.76
C TYR A 83 8.33 13.43 4.31
N PHE A 84 7.42 13.77 5.21
CA PHE A 84 7.44 14.99 5.99
C PHE A 84 7.23 14.66 7.47
N PHE A 85 8.07 15.21 8.33
CA PHE A 85 7.82 15.26 9.77
C PHE A 85 7.41 16.68 10.17
N THR A 86 6.15 16.87 10.50
CA THR A 86 5.61 18.19 10.86
C THR A 86 4.50 18.07 11.91
N PHE A 87 4.38 19.04 12.82
CA PHE A 87 3.37 19.02 13.90
C PHE A 87 3.29 17.69 14.67
N ASP A 88 4.45 17.08 14.95
CA ASP A 88 4.59 15.77 15.60
C ASP A 88 3.79 14.65 14.89
N THR A 89 3.71 14.76 13.58
CA THR A 89 2.99 13.87 12.68
C THR A 89 3.92 13.45 11.55
N ASP A 90 4.00 12.14 11.34
CA ASP A 90 4.64 11.54 10.18
C ASP A 90 3.65 11.58 9.02
N LEU A 91 4.04 12.13 7.88
CA LEU A 91 3.24 12.19 6.66
C LEU A 91 4.07 11.66 5.50
N ASP A 92 3.49 10.80 4.68
CA ASP A 92 4.12 10.34 3.44
C ASP A 92 3.16 10.57 2.27
N VAL A 93 3.66 11.10 1.15
CA VAL A 93 2.99 11.01 -0.16
C VAL A 93 3.85 10.15 -1.07
N MET A 94 3.23 9.31 -1.89
CA MET A 94 3.97 8.43 -2.77
C MET A 94 3.22 8.12 -4.05
N PHE A 95 3.95 7.65 -5.04
CA PHE A 95 3.37 7.15 -6.27
C PHE A 95 4.19 5.98 -6.82
N LEU A 96 3.54 5.20 -7.67
CA LEU A 96 4.12 4.13 -8.48
C LEU A 96 3.56 4.26 -9.89
N LEU A 97 4.43 4.18 -10.89
CA LEU A 97 4.09 4.26 -12.31
C LEU A 97 4.81 3.14 -13.07
N GLY A 98 4.16 2.56 -14.07
CA GLY A 98 4.72 1.52 -14.94
C GLY A 98 3.91 1.35 -16.21
N GLU A 99 4.42 0.55 -17.15
CA GLU A 99 3.74 0.31 -18.44
C GLU A 99 2.76 -0.87 -18.32
N GLU A 100 3.10 -1.88 -17.53
CA GLU A 100 2.33 -3.13 -17.40
C GLU A 100 1.69 -3.29 -16.02
N VAL A 101 1.73 -2.24 -15.20
CA VAL A 101 1.11 -2.19 -13.88
C VAL A 101 0.22 -0.96 -13.74
N TYR A 102 -0.83 -1.08 -12.93
CA TYR A 102 -1.68 0.06 -12.64
C TYR A 102 -0.91 1.15 -11.87
N ASP A 103 -0.98 2.36 -12.39
CA ASP A 103 -0.49 3.57 -11.74
C ASP A 103 -1.20 3.80 -10.40
N ARG A 104 -0.43 4.21 -9.38
CA ARG A 104 -0.95 4.41 -8.03
C ARG A 104 -0.46 5.69 -7.41
N PHE A 105 -1.35 6.35 -6.67
CA PHE A 105 -1.04 7.51 -5.84
C PHE A 105 -1.46 7.22 -4.41
N GLY A 106 -0.58 7.51 -3.46
CA GLY A 106 -0.74 7.14 -2.07
C GLY A 106 -0.43 8.29 -1.12
N PHE A 107 -1.13 8.28 0.01
CA PHE A 107 -0.87 9.14 1.15
C PHE A 107 -0.99 8.32 2.42
N ASP A 108 -0.10 8.54 3.38
CA ASP A 108 -0.24 8.03 4.73
C ASP A 108 0.08 9.07 5.79
N PHE A 109 -0.42 8.83 7.00
CA PHE A 109 -0.04 9.57 8.19
C PHE A 109 0.02 8.67 9.42
N SER A 110 0.85 9.07 10.39
CA SER A 110 0.81 8.54 11.75
C SER A 110 1.08 9.67 12.76
N LYS A 111 0.33 9.64 13.87
CA LYS A 111 0.46 10.61 14.96
C LYS A 111 0.30 9.94 16.31
N ASN A 112 1.28 10.15 17.18
CA ASN A 112 1.13 9.83 18.60
C ASN A 112 0.35 10.95 19.28
N LEU A 113 -0.88 10.65 19.73
CA LEU A 113 -1.71 11.57 20.53
C LEU A 113 -1.27 11.59 21.99
N SER A 114 -0.65 10.49 22.45
CA SER A 114 0.07 10.37 23.71
C SER A 114 1.18 9.32 23.55
N PRO A 115 2.13 9.19 24.49
CA PRO A 115 3.23 8.21 24.36
C PRO A 115 2.78 6.76 24.14
N ASN A 116 1.57 6.42 24.54
CA ASN A 116 1.02 5.07 24.45
C ASN A 116 -0.23 4.96 23.56
N PHE A 117 -0.58 6.01 22.82
CA PHE A 117 -1.73 6.01 21.90
C PHE A 117 -1.40 6.69 20.57
N GLU A 118 -1.50 5.91 19.50
CA GLU A 118 -1.24 6.32 18.12
C GLU A 118 -2.51 6.22 17.29
N VAL A 119 -2.69 7.16 16.36
CA VAL A 119 -3.64 7.06 15.25
C VAL A 119 -2.88 7.12 13.93
N HIS A 120 -3.32 6.32 12.96
CA HIS A 120 -2.68 6.23 11.65
C HIS A 120 -3.71 6.01 10.56
N GLY A 121 -3.35 6.36 9.33
CA GLY A 121 -4.20 6.13 8.18
C GLY A 121 -3.42 6.07 6.88
N GLU A 122 -3.98 5.38 5.90
CA GLU A 122 -3.45 5.23 4.55
C GLU A 122 -4.58 5.40 3.54
N ALA A 123 -4.30 6.01 2.40
CA ALA A 123 -5.20 6.08 1.26
C ALA A 123 -4.40 5.88 -0.03
N ALA A 124 -4.89 5.02 -0.91
CA ALA A 124 -4.28 4.76 -2.20
C ALA A 124 -5.35 4.75 -3.30
N VAL A 125 -5.14 5.53 -4.35
CA VAL A 125 -5.91 5.44 -5.59
C VAL A 125 -5.11 4.62 -6.58
N VAL A 126 -5.76 3.61 -7.16
CA VAL A 126 -5.27 2.81 -8.28
C VAL A 126 -6.02 3.27 -9.52
N LEU A 127 -5.28 3.78 -10.51
CA LEU A 127 -5.87 4.33 -11.72
C LEU A 127 -6.19 3.24 -12.73
N ASP A 128 -7.24 3.46 -13.51
CA ASP A 128 -7.57 2.65 -14.68
C ASP A 128 -7.68 1.14 -14.36
N TYR A 129 -8.11 0.79 -13.14
CA TYR A 129 -8.16 -0.58 -12.68
C TYR A 129 -9.24 -1.36 -13.44
N VAL A 130 -8.85 -2.51 -13.99
CA VAL A 130 -9.76 -3.39 -14.72
C VAL A 130 -10.23 -4.52 -13.80
N LYS A 131 -11.54 -4.61 -13.61
CA LYS A 131 -12.22 -5.66 -12.83
C LYS A 131 -13.14 -6.46 -13.76
N TYR A 132 -13.11 -7.78 -13.64
CA TYR A 132 -13.96 -8.68 -14.42
C TYR A 132 -15.10 -9.22 -13.55
N ILE A 133 -16.34 -8.91 -13.88
CA ILE A 133 -17.52 -9.36 -13.14
C ILE A 133 -18.29 -10.39 -13.97
N ALA A 134 -18.75 -11.46 -13.32
CA ALA A 134 -19.69 -12.39 -13.95
C ALA A 134 -21.12 -11.91 -13.71
N ASP A 135 -21.90 -11.71 -14.78
CA ASP A 135 -23.33 -11.45 -14.66
C ASP A 135 -24.13 -12.73 -14.40
N GLN A 136 -25.41 -12.61 -14.05
CA GLN A 136 -26.30 -13.77 -13.82
C GLN A 136 -26.50 -14.66 -15.07
N GLY A 137 -26.15 -14.18 -16.25
CA GLY A 137 -26.17 -14.95 -17.49
C GLY A 137 -24.87 -15.72 -17.77
N GLY A 138 -23.86 -15.57 -16.93
CA GLY A 138 -22.52 -16.16 -17.11
C GLY A 138 -21.64 -15.39 -18.08
N ASN A 139 -22.00 -14.16 -18.47
CA ASN A 139 -21.14 -13.31 -19.28
C ASN A 139 -20.13 -12.60 -18.39
N LEU A 140 -18.90 -12.45 -18.88
CA LEU A 140 -17.89 -11.61 -18.24
C LEU A 140 -18.04 -10.17 -18.72
N ILE A 141 -18.22 -9.27 -17.77
CA ILE A 141 -18.26 -7.83 -17.95
C ILE A 141 -16.93 -7.26 -17.48
N GLU A 142 -16.30 -6.46 -18.33
CA GLU A 142 -15.12 -5.69 -18.00
C GLU A 142 -15.54 -4.31 -17.49
N GLU A 143 -15.18 -3.98 -16.25
CA GLU A 143 -15.34 -2.65 -15.68
C GLU A 143 -13.96 -2.00 -15.50
N LYS A 144 -13.83 -0.77 -15.98
CA LYS A 144 -12.63 0.04 -15.84
C LYS A 144 -12.96 1.31 -15.04
N ASP A 145 -12.35 1.47 -13.88
CA ASP A 145 -12.57 2.63 -13.00
C ASP A 145 -11.34 2.94 -12.13
N ASP A 146 -11.31 4.15 -11.56
CA ASP A 146 -10.33 4.54 -10.56
C ASP A 146 -10.77 4.04 -9.18
N VAL A 147 -9.91 3.27 -8.52
CA VAL A 147 -10.27 2.55 -7.30
C VAL A 147 -9.55 3.11 -6.07
N LEU A 148 -10.32 3.47 -5.05
CA LEU A 148 -9.80 3.92 -3.76
C LEU A 148 -9.73 2.78 -2.74
N ASN A 149 -8.52 2.52 -2.25
CA ASN A 149 -8.25 1.73 -1.06
C ASN A 149 -7.93 2.66 0.11
N PHE A 150 -8.41 2.36 1.31
CA PHE A 150 -8.00 3.12 2.48
C PHE A 150 -7.98 2.28 3.76
N LEU A 151 -7.17 2.72 4.71
CA LEU A 151 -7.08 2.18 6.06
C LEU A 151 -7.11 3.32 7.07
N LEU A 152 -7.83 3.12 8.17
CA LEU A 152 -7.75 3.95 9.36
C LEU A 152 -7.52 3.04 10.56
N GLY A 153 -6.53 3.37 11.38
CA GLY A 153 -6.18 2.55 12.52
C GLY A 153 -5.76 3.34 13.75
N MET A 154 -5.69 2.61 14.86
CA MET A 154 -5.15 3.09 16.12
C MET A 154 -4.37 2.00 16.82
N ARG A 155 -3.36 2.38 17.58
CA ARG A 155 -2.58 1.49 18.45
C ARG A 155 -2.59 2.02 19.89
N TYR A 156 -2.86 1.15 20.85
CA TYR A 156 -2.76 1.44 22.28
C TYR A 156 -1.78 0.48 22.98
N LEU A 157 -0.81 1.03 23.71
CA LEU A 157 0.12 0.26 24.55
C LEU A 157 -0.27 0.39 26.02
N THR A 158 -0.52 -0.75 26.67
CA THR A 158 -0.79 -0.80 28.10
C THR A 158 0.50 -0.70 28.92
N LYS A 159 0.37 -0.46 30.24
CA LYS A 159 1.51 -0.48 31.18
C LYS A 159 2.12 -1.87 31.39
N SER A 160 1.39 -2.93 31.02
CA SER A 160 1.84 -4.32 31.09
C SER A 160 2.39 -4.82 29.75
N ASP A 161 2.86 -3.90 28.90
CA ASP A 161 3.46 -4.16 27.59
C ASP A 161 2.56 -4.95 26.61
N THR A 162 1.24 -4.90 26.82
CA THR A 162 0.26 -5.43 25.85
C THR A 162 -0.12 -4.35 24.85
N THR A 163 0.01 -4.65 23.56
CA THR A 163 -0.35 -3.79 22.44
C THR A 163 -1.71 -4.19 21.87
N PHE A 164 -2.63 -3.24 21.81
CA PHE A 164 -3.90 -3.37 21.10
C PHE A 164 -3.85 -2.57 19.81
N ILE A 165 -4.28 -3.18 18.70
CA ILE A 165 -4.35 -2.56 17.38
C ILE A 165 -5.77 -2.75 16.86
N PHE A 166 -6.37 -1.67 16.36
CA PHE A 166 -7.66 -1.68 15.69
C PHE A 166 -7.50 -1.03 14.34
N GLU A 167 -7.88 -1.72 13.27
CA GLU A 167 -7.79 -1.21 11.90
C GLU A 167 -9.10 -1.46 11.16
N TYR A 168 -9.58 -0.42 10.50
CA TYR A 168 -10.65 -0.51 9.51
C TYR A 168 -10.01 -0.35 8.13
N TYR A 169 -10.16 -1.37 7.28
CA TYR A 169 -9.65 -1.41 5.93
C TYR A 169 -10.80 -1.51 4.93
N ARG A 170 -10.79 -0.65 3.91
CA ARG A 170 -11.64 -0.76 2.73
C ARG A 170 -10.78 -1.17 1.53
N ASN A 171 -11.05 -2.36 1.01
CA ASN A 171 -10.53 -2.84 -0.27
C ASN A 171 -11.48 -2.42 -1.39
N GLY A 172 -11.11 -1.43 -2.19
CA GLY A 172 -11.90 -1.00 -3.34
C GLY A 172 -11.76 -1.94 -4.55
N GLN A 173 -10.67 -2.73 -4.63
CA GLN A 173 -10.41 -3.64 -5.74
C GLN A 173 -11.11 -4.99 -5.58
N GLY A 174 -11.66 -5.27 -4.39
CA GLY A 174 -12.40 -6.49 -4.11
C GLY A 174 -13.81 -6.47 -4.69
N TYR A 175 -14.37 -7.66 -4.88
CA TYR A 175 -15.75 -7.82 -5.32
C TYR A 175 -16.76 -7.41 -4.25
N THR A 176 -17.87 -6.83 -4.68
CA THR A 176 -19.02 -6.56 -3.82
C THR A 176 -19.75 -7.85 -3.46
N LYS A 177 -20.61 -7.76 -2.44
CA LYS A 177 -21.44 -8.91 -2.03
C LYS A 177 -22.34 -9.39 -3.16
N ASP A 178 -22.90 -8.46 -3.93
CA ASP A 178 -23.83 -8.78 -5.01
C ASP A 178 -23.08 -9.43 -6.18
N GLU A 179 -21.92 -8.88 -6.57
CA GLU A 179 -21.04 -9.47 -7.60
C GLU A 179 -20.61 -10.90 -7.23
N MET A 180 -20.25 -11.14 -5.96
CA MET A 180 -19.92 -12.49 -5.50
C MET A 180 -21.14 -13.41 -5.48
N THR A 181 -22.32 -12.90 -5.13
CA THR A 181 -23.57 -13.69 -5.10
C THR A 181 -23.96 -14.14 -6.51
N ASP A 182 -23.87 -13.24 -7.48
CA ASP A 182 -24.11 -13.57 -8.89
C ASP A 182 -23.12 -14.63 -9.37
N TYR A 183 -21.83 -14.49 -9.06
CA TYR A 183 -20.82 -15.49 -9.39
C TYR A 183 -21.10 -16.86 -8.76
N PHE A 184 -21.41 -16.92 -7.45
CA PHE A 184 -21.68 -18.19 -6.77
C PHE A 184 -22.91 -18.91 -7.33
N THR A 185 -23.93 -18.16 -7.75
CA THR A 185 -25.14 -18.73 -8.37
C THR A 185 -24.85 -19.43 -9.70
N LEU A 186 -23.76 -19.09 -10.40
CA LEU A 186 -23.38 -19.73 -11.66
C LEU A 186 -22.63 -21.06 -11.49
N ILE A 187 -21.98 -21.26 -10.34
CA ILE A 187 -21.13 -22.43 -10.08
C ILE A 187 -21.76 -23.45 -9.13
N GLU A 188 -22.90 -23.13 -8.54
CA GLU A 188 -23.81 -24.08 -7.84
C GLU A 188 -24.78 -24.75 -8.83
#